data_AF-A0A496WLS6-F1
#
_entry.id   AF-A0A496WLS6-F1
#
_cell.length_a   1.000
_cell.length_b   1.000
_cell.length_c   1.000
_cell.angle_alpha   90.00
_cell.angle_beta   90.00
_cell.angle_gamma   90.00
#
_symmetry.space_group_name_H-M   'P 1'
#
loop_
_entity.id
_entity.type
_entity.pdbx_description
1 polymer ?
#
loop_
_entity_poly.entity_id
_entity_poly.type
_entity_poly.pdbx_seq_one_letter_code
_entity_poly.pdbx_strand_id
1 'polypeptide(L)'
;KWTATAKSAFQFDMQGSVAKSTHAGLPWLLWLRQVTTAHVHFWPFDGFDVPEGRSVIAEAYPALYKRRYEKNGRSPDEHDAWSVAVWLKDADQRGILNNYFHPPLTLPEQKQARLEGWILGVC
;
A
#
# COMPACT_ATOMS: atom_id res chain seq x y z
N LYS A 1 17.08 -12.10 -12.83
CA LYS A 1 17.00 -11.76 -11.39
C LYS A 1 16.62 -10.27 -11.28
N TRP A 2 15.33 -9.95 -11.21
CA TRP A 2 14.85 -8.55 -11.18
C TRP A 2 13.52 -8.45 -10.42
N THR A 3 13.57 -8.70 -9.12
CA THR A 3 12.60 -8.13 -8.17
C THR A 3 13.33 -6.99 -7.47
N ALA A 4 12.85 -5.76 -7.65
CA ALA A 4 13.33 -4.65 -6.87
C ALA A 4 12.98 -4.94 -5.40
N THR A 5 14.00 -5.14 -4.57
CA THR A 5 13.82 -5.45 -3.15
C THR A 5 13.21 -4.23 -2.44
N ALA A 6 12.21 -4.46 -1.60
CA ALA A 6 11.69 -3.43 -0.71
C ALA A 6 12.83 -2.89 0.17
N LYS A 7 12.93 -1.56 0.31
CA LYS A 7 13.95 -0.89 1.14
C LYS A 7 13.32 -0.45 2.45
N SER A 8 14.09 -0.49 3.54
CA SER A 8 13.61 -0.09 4.86
C SER A 8 13.24 1.40 4.90
N ALA A 9 12.11 1.70 5.56
CA ALA A 9 11.65 3.05 5.84
C ALA A 9 12.52 3.83 6.84
N PHE A 10 13.54 3.20 7.44
CA PHE A 10 14.45 3.83 8.41
C PHE A 10 15.87 4.03 7.89
N GLN A 11 16.11 3.83 6.59
CA GLN A 11 17.45 3.94 6.00
C GLN A 11 17.71 5.33 5.40
N PHE A 12 18.09 6.33 6.19
CA PHE A 12 18.07 7.75 5.76
C PHE A 12 19.20 8.22 4.81
N ASP A 13 20.34 7.52 4.76
CA ASP A 13 21.59 8.04 4.18
C ASP A 13 22.00 7.44 2.83
N MET A 14 21.04 7.07 1.97
CA MET A 14 21.33 6.59 0.60
C MET A 14 20.47 7.27 -0.47
N GLN A 15 21.05 7.42 -1.66
CA GLN A 15 20.35 7.91 -2.84
C GLN A 15 19.22 6.93 -3.21
N GLY A 16 18.00 7.44 -3.36
CA GLY A 16 16.80 6.63 -3.56
C GLY A 16 16.30 5.92 -2.29
N SER A 17 16.56 6.50 -1.11
CA SER A 17 15.90 6.13 0.14
C SER A 17 14.52 6.78 0.25
N VAL A 18 13.54 5.96 0.65
CA VAL A 18 12.18 6.39 1.00
C VAL A 18 12.04 6.85 2.46
N ALA A 19 13.10 6.74 3.27
CA ALA A 19 13.02 7.02 4.70
C ALA A 19 12.61 8.45 5.01
N LYS A 20 13.10 9.43 4.23
CA LYS A 20 12.72 10.84 4.40
C LYS A 20 11.25 11.07 4.09
N SER A 21 10.73 10.48 3.00
CA SER A 21 9.31 10.57 2.65
C SER A 21 8.42 9.85 3.66
N THR A 22 8.83 8.68 4.17
CA THR A 22 8.08 7.97 5.21
C THR A 22 8.04 8.78 6.50
N HIS A 23 9.18 9.31 6.94
CA HIS A 23 9.23 10.14 8.14
C HIS A 23 8.38 11.40 8.02
N ALA A 24 8.37 12.05 6.86
CA ALA A 24 7.51 13.20 6.60
C ALA A 24 6.02 12.84 6.50
N GLY A 25 5.68 11.62 6.04
CA GLY A 25 4.30 11.16 5.86
C GLY A 25 3.62 10.67 7.15
N LEU A 26 4.37 10.09 8.09
CA LEU A 26 3.79 9.54 9.33
C LEU A 26 2.99 10.55 10.16
N PRO A 27 3.43 11.81 10.36
CA PRO A 27 2.61 12.84 11.02
C PRO A 27 1.28 13.11 10.32
N TRP A 28 1.24 13.07 8.98
CA TRP A 28 0.00 13.23 8.23
C TRP A 28 -0.94 12.05 8.39
N LEU A 29 -0.42 10.82 8.44
CA LEU A 29 -1.22 9.63 8.74
C LEU A 29 -1.80 9.68 10.15
N LEU A 30 -1.01 10.12 11.14
CA LEU A 30 -1.49 10.35 12.50
C LEU A 30 -2.61 11.41 12.53
N TRP A 31 -2.39 12.54 11.86
CA TRP A 31 -3.38 13.61 11.76
C TRP A 31 -4.67 13.12 11.10
N LEU A 32 -4.58 12.40 9.95
CA LEU A 32 -5.73 11.80 9.28
C LEU A 32 -6.50 10.87 10.21
N ARG A 33 -5.80 10.02 10.97
CA ARG A 33 -6.43 9.11 11.94
C ARG A 33 -7.19 9.87 13.02
N GLN A 34 -6.65 10.99 13.49
CA GLN A 34 -7.27 11.82 14.52
C GLN A 34 -8.50 12.57 13.99
N VAL A 35 -8.42 13.18 12.81
CA VAL A 35 -9.52 14.02 12.28
C VAL A 35 -10.68 13.20 11.70
N THR A 36 -10.41 11.99 11.21
CA THR A 36 -11.45 11.14 10.59
C THR A 36 -12.18 10.23 11.58
N THR A 37 -11.80 10.23 12.88
CA THR A 37 -12.55 9.56 13.97
C THR A 37 -13.10 8.16 13.65
N ALA A 38 -12.27 7.31 13.03
CA ALA A 38 -12.56 5.92 12.61
C ALA A 38 -13.41 5.72 11.32
N HIS A 39 -13.62 6.76 10.52
CA HIS A 39 -14.16 6.62 9.16
C HIS A 39 -13.16 6.03 8.15
N VAL A 40 -11.87 6.02 8.51
CA VAL A 40 -10.80 5.44 7.69
C VAL A 40 -10.23 4.21 8.38
N HIS A 41 -10.12 3.12 7.63
CA HIS A 41 -9.49 1.87 8.03
C HIS A 41 -8.03 1.86 7.60
N PHE A 42 -7.10 1.78 8.55
CA PHE A 42 -5.66 1.70 8.29
C PHE A 42 -5.26 0.23 8.18
N TRP A 43 -5.31 -0.31 6.97
CA TRP A 43 -4.94 -1.69 6.71
C TRP A 43 -3.41 -1.86 6.66
N PRO A 44 -2.84 -2.94 7.23
CA PRO A 44 -3.49 -4.03 7.97
C PRO A 44 -3.57 -3.78 9.50
N PHE A 45 -3.13 -2.62 10.01
CA PHE A 45 -3.04 -2.32 11.45
C PHE A 45 -4.39 -2.45 12.19
N ASP A 46 -5.47 -1.95 11.57
CA ASP A 46 -6.83 -2.02 12.10
C ASP A 46 -7.50 -3.40 11.87
N GLY A 47 -6.86 -4.29 11.11
CA GLY A 47 -7.37 -5.62 10.75
C GLY A 47 -7.34 -5.89 9.25
N PHE A 48 -7.47 -7.17 8.89
CA PHE A 48 -7.55 -7.62 7.50
C PHE A 48 -8.96 -7.49 6.93
N ASP A 49 -9.99 -7.65 7.77
CA ASP A 49 -11.38 -7.39 7.40
C ASP A 49 -11.63 -5.88 7.29
N VAL A 50 -11.86 -5.42 6.06
CA VAL A 50 -12.21 -4.02 5.78
C VAL A 50 -13.73 -3.85 5.91
N PRO A 51 -14.23 -2.98 6.81
CA PRO A 51 -15.67 -2.75 6.95
C PRO A 51 -16.26 -2.04 5.73
N GLU A 52 -17.50 -2.40 5.38
CA GLU A 52 -18.25 -1.72 4.32
C GLU A 52 -18.48 -0.23 4.66
N GLY A 53 -18.49 0.62 3.64
CA GLY A 53 -18.72 2.06 3.79
C GLY A 53 -17.55 2.85 4.39
N ARG A 54 -16.39 2.23 4.61
CA ARG A 54 -15.18 2.89 5.09
C ARG A 54 -14.18 3.13 3.96
N SER A 55 -13.46 4.25 4.04
CA SER A 55 -12.28 4.47 3.23
C SER A 55 -11.10 3.68 3.80
N VAL A 56 -10.17 3.25 2.95
CA VAL A 56 -8.99 2.46 3.36
C VAL A 56 -7.72 3.22 3.04
N ILE A 57 -6.79 3.22 3.99
CA ILE A 57 -5.38 3.53 3.76
C ILE A 57 -4.62 2.22 3.77
N ALA A 58 -3.89 1.94 2.70
CA ALA A 58 -3.05 0.76 2.55
C ALA A 58 -1.74 1.14 1.84
N GLU A 59 -0.68 0.41 2.15
CA GLU A 59 0.59 0.54 1.42
C GLU A 59 0.48 -0.13 0.06
N ALA A 60 0.92 0.58 -0.99
CA ALA A 60 0.89 0.10 -2.36
C ALA A 60 2.28 0.16 -2.99
N TYR A 61 2.63 -0.85 -3.79
CA TYR A 61 3.92 -0.90 -4.48
C TYR A 61 3.72 -0.97 -6.01
N PRO A 62 3.85 0.16 -6.73
CA PRO A 62 3.53 0.26 -8.14
C PRO A 62 4.24 -0.77 -9.03
N ALA A 63 5.46 -1.19 -8.65
CA ALA A 63 6.22 -2.18 -9.41
C ALA A 63 5.51 -3.53 -9.56
N LEU A 64 4.54 -3.86 -8.69
CA LEU A 64 3.76 -5.09 -8.77
C LEU A 64 2.81 -5.15 -9.97
N TYR A 65 2.35 -4.00 -10.46
CA TYR A 65 1.33 -3.93 -11.52
C TYR A 65 1.63 -2.95 -12.64
N LYS A 66 2.53 -1.96 -12.47
CA LYS A 66 2.79 -0.94 -13.49
C LYS A 66 3.28 -1.46 -14.84
N ARG A 67 3.86 -2.66 -14.88
CA ARG A 67 4.30 -3.33 -16.11
C ARG A 67 3.14 -3.89 -16.94
N ARG A 68 1.93 -3.98 -16.37
CA ARG A 68 0.71 -4.43 -17.07
C ARG A 68 0.08 -3.33 -17.93
N TYR A 69 0.52 -2.09 -17.76
CA TYR A 69 -0.09 -0.94 -18.41
C TYR A 69 0.92 -0.15 -19.23
N GLU A 70 0.47 0.39 -20.36
CA GLU A 70 1.28 1.23 -21.22
C GLU A 70 1.50 2.62 -20.61
N LYS A 71 2.73 3.12 -20.75
CA LYS A 71 3.16 4.39 -20.14
C LYS A 71 2.51 5.62 -20.79
N ASN A 72 2.17 5.56 -22.08
CA ASN A 72 1.43 6.59 -22.84
C ASN A 72 1.91 8.03 -22.59
N GLY A 73 3.23 8.23 -22.58
CA GLY A 73 3.83 9.56 -22.40
C GLY A 73 3.88 10.09 -20.97
N ARG A 74 3.31 9.37 -19.97
CA ARG A 74 3.37 9.76 -18.55
C ARG A 74 4.81 9.77 -18.04
N SER A 75 5.12 10.65 -17.09
CA SER A 75 6.37 10.59 -16.32
C SER A 75 6.43 9.30 -15.49
N PRO A 76 7.62 8.89 -14.97
CA PRO A 76 7.72 7.74 -14.09
C PRO A 76 6.79 7.80 -12.87
N ASP A 77 6.72 8.95 -12.19
CA ASP A 77 5.92 9.12 -10.98
C ASP A 77 4.41 9.16 -11.29
N GLU A 78 4.04 9.82 -12.39
CA GLU A 78 2.65 9.82 -12.88
C GLU A 78 2.19 8.42 -13.26
N HIS A 79 3.06 7.64 -13.92
CA HIS A 79 2.74 6.26 -14.29
C HIS A 79 2.59 5.36 -13.07
N ASP A 80 3.43 5.57 -12.04
CA ASP A 80 3.35 4.81 -10.80
C ASP A 80 2.02 5.10 -10.07
N ALA A 81 1.65 6.38 -9.90
CA ALA A 81 0.37 6.76 -9.28
C ALA A 81 -0.85 6.29 -10.09
N TRP A 82 -0.82 6.49 -11.41
CA TRP A 82 -1.91 6.07 -12.30
C TRP A 82 -2.07 4.55 -12.31
N SER A 83 -0.96 3.79 -12.32
CA SER A 83 -1.01 2.32 -12.29
C SER A 83 -1.63 1.79 -11.00
N VAL A 84 -1.38 2.44 -9.86
CA VAL A 84 -2.02 2.08 -8.57
C VAL A 84 -3.53 2.26 -8.68
N ALA A 85 -3.97 3.43 -9.14
CA ALA A 85 -5.38 3.77 -9.23
C ALA A 85 -6.14 2.85 -10.20
N VAL A 86 -5.55 2.57 -11.37
CA VAL A 86 -6.18 1.68 -12.36
C VAL A 86 -6.22 0.24 -11.87
N TRP A 87 -5.15 -0.26 -11.26
CA TRP A 87 -5.16 -1.61 -10.70
C TRP A 87 -6.21 -1.77 -9.60
N LEU A 88 -6.33 -0.79 -8.70
CA LEU A 88 -7.36 -0.80 -7.66
C LEU A 88 -8.78 -0.81 -8.26
N LYS A 89 -9.03 0.02 -9.26
CA LYS A 89 -10.31 0.05 -9.99
C LYS A 89 -10.61 -1.30 -10.64
N ASP A 90 -9.65 -1.86 -11.38
CA ASP A 90 -9.83 -3.13 -12.09
C ASP A 90 -10.06 -4.29 -11.10
N ALA A 91 -9.34 -4.30 -9.98
CA ALA A 91 -9.48 -5.31 -8.92
C ALA A 91 -10.84 -5.23 -8.23
N ASP A 92 -11.33 -4.02 -7.96
CA ASP A 92 -12.66 -3.77 -7.39
C ASP A 92 -13.78 -4.20 -8.35
N GLN A 93 -13.71 -3.75 -9.61
CA GLN A 93 -14.69 -4.13 -10.65
C GLN A 93 -14.78 -5.63 -10.90
N ARG A 94 -13.67 -6.36 -10.70
CA ARG A 94 -13.62 -7.81 -10.81
C ARG A 94 -14.02 -8.54 -9.53
N GLY A 95 -14.30 -7.83 -8.44
CA GLY A 95 -14.64 -8.41 -7.14
C GLY A 95 -13.48 -9.17 -6.48
N ILE A 96 -12.23 -8.91 -6.88
CA ILE A 96 -11.04 -9.62 -6.34
C ILE A 96 -10.28 -8.78 -5.31
N LEU A 97 -10.64 -7.51 -5.12
CA LEU A 97 -9.94 -6.61 -4.20
C LEU A 97 -9.94 -7.16 -2.76
N ASN A 98 -11.05 -7.77 -2.32
CA ASN A 98 -11.16 -8.35 -0.99
C ASN A 98 -10.12 -9.46 -0.73
N ASN A 99 -9.72 -10.20 -1.76
CA ASN A 99 -8.71 -11.25 -1.63
C ASN A 99 -7.32 -10.65 -1.35
N TYR A 100 -7.05 -9.43 -1.83
CA TYR A 100 -5.79 -8.75 -1.57
C TYR A 100 -5.71 -8.17 -0.16
N PHE A 101 -6.86 -7.90 0.48
CA PHE A 101 -6.90 -7.60 1.91
C PHE A 101 -6.69 -8.85 2.79
N HIS A 102 -6.75 -10.05 2.21
CA HIS A 102 -6.54 -11.33 2.88
C HIS A 102 -5.40 -12.13 2.22
N PRO A 103 -4.15 -11.63 2.28
CA PRO A 103 -3.01 -12.38 1.78
C PRO A 103 -2.89 -13.72 2.54
N PRO A 104 -2.36 -14.78 1.91
CA PRO A 104 -2.30 -16.14 2.47
C PRO A 104 -1.21 -16.27 3.56
N LEU A 105 -1.30 -15.43 4.59
CA LEU A 105 -0.37 -15.34 5.71
C LEU A 105 -0.73 -16.31 6.82
N THR A 106 0.28 -16.93 7.41
CA THR A 106 0.18 -17.71 8.65
C THR A 106 -0.19 -16.79 9.83
N LEU A 107 -0.70 -17.36 10.93
CA LEU A 107 -1.04 -16.58 12.14
C LEU A 107 0.13 -15.73 12.68
N PRO A 108 1.39 -16.23 12.73
CA PRO A 108 2.53 -15.41 13.10
C PRO A 108 2.77 -14.23 12.14
N GLU A 109 2.69 -14.46 10.83
CA GLU A 109 2.87 -13.41 9.82
C GLU A 109 1.75 -12.36 9.89
N GLN A 110 0.51 -12.77 10.13
CA GLN A 110 -0.59 -11.84 10.36
C GLN A 110 -0.35 -10.95 11.60
N LYS A 111 0.17 -11.52 12.68
CA LYS A 111 0.55 -10.72 13.88
C LYS A 111 1.66 -9.73 13.56
N GLN A 112 2.66 -10.15 12.77
CA GLN A 112 3.74 -9.26 12.35
C GLN A 112 3.23 -8.15 11.43
N ALA A 113 2.43 -8.48 10.43
CA ALA A 113 1.83 -7.52 9.51
C ALA A 113 0.98 -6.46 10.23
N ARG A 114 0.26 -6.84 11.29
CA ARG A 114 -0.49 -5.88 12.13
C ARG A 114 0.39 -4.90 12.92
N LEU A 115 1.68 -5.18 13.06
CA LEU A 115 2.65 -4.32 13.76
C LEU A 115 3.53 -3.54 12.78
N GLU A 116 3.95 -4.19 11.69
CA GLU A 116 4.94 -3.66 10.74
C GLU A 116 4.32 -3.16 9.43
N GLY A 117 3.08 -3.54 9.14
CA GLY A 117 2.41 -3.26 7.87
C GLY A 117 2.51 -4.42 6.87
N TRP A 118 1.84 -4.25 5.74
CA TRP A 118 1.93 -5.15 4.59
C TRP A 118 1.65 -4.37 3.31
N ILE A 119 2.25 -4.78 2.20
CA ILE A 119 2.02 -4.18 0.89
C ILE A 119 0.83 -4.88 0.23
N LEU A 120 -0.18 -4.11 -0.15
CA LEU A 120 -1.35 -4.62 -0.85
C LEU A 120 -0.92 -5.25 -2.19
N GLY A 121 -1.23 -6.53 -2.37
CA GLY A 121 -0.87 -7.29 -3.57
C GLY A 121 0.37 -8.18 -3.44
N VAL A 122 1.06 -8.19 -2.29
CA VAL A 122 2.13 -9.14 -1.99
C VAL A 122 1.51 -10.38 -1.32
N CYS A 123 1.72 -11.56 -1.92
CA CYS A 123 1.31 -12.87 -1.41
C CYS A 123 2.52 -13.74 -1.15
#